data_AF-A0AAW7JPL5-F1
#
_entry.id   AF-A0AAW7JPL5-F1
#
_cell.length_a   1.000
_cell.length_b   1.000
_cell.length_c   1.000
_cell.angle_alpha   90.00
_cell.angle_beta   90.00
_cell.angle_gamma   90.00
#
_symmetry.space_group_name_H-M   'P 1'
#
loop_
_entity.id
_entity.type
_entity.pdbx_description
1 polymer ?
#
loop_
_entity_poly.entity_id
_entity_poly.type
_entity_poly.pdbx_seq_one_letter_code
_entity_poly.pdbx_strand_id
1 'polypeptide(L)'
;MRNKKFSLAELAEAMTVVSLEEQKLYYGGYDDKDCVWRCLAYINSNGQDYGAEAAMKLAQAYYGTSFDENNYEFKGSMAELSNFTKDFFSDNSGSATRVLVFDPNDVPGWTGDGYSMHAVIIEKFTLDYFEVFDPQTGAHSKIKRSYLEGDGGSGRGYILKVNNRKHSAYGY
;
A
#
# COMPACT_ATOMS: atom_id res chain seq x y z
N MET A 1 -0.91 -25.48 -45.62
CA MET A 1 -1.64 -25.69 -44.35
C MET A 1 -2.34 -24.39 -44.01
N ARG A 2 -3.65 -24.39 -43.73
CA ARG A 2 -4.35 -23.19 -43.26
C ARG A 2 -3.97 -22.96 -41.81
N ASN A 3 -3.42 -21.79 -41.47
CA ASN A 3 -3.25 -21.37 -40.08
C ASN A 3 -4.63 -21.30 -39.44
N LYS A 4 -4.91 -22.24 -38.54
CA LYS A 4 -6.16 -22.27 -37.76
C LYS A 4 -6.12 -21.06 -36.83
N LYS A 5 -7.00 -20.08 -37.06
CA LYS A 5 -7.18 -18.94 -36.16
C LYS A 5 -8.12 -19.40 -35.05
N PHE A 6 -7.64 -19.41 -33.82
CA PHE A 6 -8.47 -19.67 -32.64
C PHE A 6 -9.15 -18.38 -32.20
N SER A 7 -10.39 -18.48 -31.73
CA SER A 7 -11.06 -17.42 -30.99
C SER A 7 -10.42 -17.23 -29.61
N LEU A 8 -10.66 -16.07 -28.99
CA LEU A 8 -10.17 -15.79 -27.64
C LEU A 8 -10.70 -16.79 -26.60
N ALA A 9 -11.93 -17.28 -26.78
CA ALA A 9 -12.53 -18.30 -25.91
C ALA A 9 -11.83 -19.66 -26.06
N GLU A 10 -11.55 -20.09 -27.29
CA GLU A 10 -10.82 -21.34 -27.55
C GLU A 10 -9.36 -21.29 -27.05
N LEU A 11 -8.75 -20.10 -27.06
CA LEU A 11 -7.44 -19.87 -26.45
C LEU A 11 -7.52 -19.94 -24.91
N ALA A 12 -8.53 -19.32 -24.30
CA ALA A 12 -8.70 -19.33 -22.84
C ALA A 12 -8.94 -20.74 -22.28
N GLU A 13 -9.59 -21.64 -23.02
CA GLU A 13 -9.78 -23.04 -22.62
C GLU A 13 -8.54 -23.93 -22.87
N ALA A 14 -7.71 -23.58 -23.85
CA ALA A 14 -6.55 -24.39 -24.26
C ALA A 14 -5.22 -23.97 -23.61
N MET A 15 -5.18 -22.79 -22.97
CA MET A 15 -3.98 -22.26 -22.32
C MET A 15 -3.99 -22.55 -20.82
N THR A 16 -2.84 -22.95 -20.29
CA THR A 16 -2.65 -23.11 -18.84
C THR A 16 -2.82 -21.75 -18.17
N VAL A 17 -3.83 -21.62 -17.32
CA VAL A 17 -4.01 -20.43 -16.49
C VAL A 17 -2.85 -20.37 -15.50
N VAL A 18 -2.11 -19.26 -15.52
CA VAL A 18 -0.98 -18.99 -14.62
C VAL A 18 -1.48 -19.05 -13.17
N SER A 19 -0.73 -19.66 -12.25
CA SER A 19 -1.16 -19.80 -10.85
C SER A 19 -1.32 -18.44 -10.17
N LEU A 20 -2.09 -18.35 -9.08
CA LEU A 20 -2.27 -17.07 -8.35
C LEU A 20 -0.92 -16.50 -7.90
N GLU A 21 0.01 -17.32 -7.40
CA GLU A 21 1.36 -16.89 -7.03
C GLU A 21 2.15 -16.34 -8.23
N GLU A 22 2.02 -16.98 -9.38
CA GLU A 22 2.70 -16.56 -10.60
C GLU A 22 2.08 -15.29 -11.19
N GLN A 23 0.75 -15.10 -11.05
CA GLN A 23 0.07 -13.83 -11.36
C GLN A 23 0.52 -12.70 -10.43
N LYS A 24 0.78 -12.99 -9.14
CA LYS A 24 1.32 -12.02 -8.18
C LYS A 24 2.72 -11.52 -8.61
N LEU A 25 3.52 -12.35 -9.29
CA LEU A 25 4.82 -11.95 -9.84
C LEU A 25 4.72 -11.03 -11.06
N TYR A 26 3.66 -11.13 -11.89
CA TYR A 26 3.51 -10.31 -13.10
C TYR A 26 2.97 -8.90 -12.84
N TYR A 27 2.09 -8.73 -11.85
CA TYR A 27 1.45 -7.43 -11.55
C TYR A 27 1.78 -6.90 -10.15
N GLY A 28 2.72 -7.54 -9.44
CA GLY A 28 3.00 -7.20 -8.05
C GLY A 28 1.81 -7.46 -7.13
N GLY A 29 0.99 -8.46 -7.46
CA GLY A 29 -0.06 -9.13 -6.69
C GLY A 29 -0.65 -8.40 -5.48
N TYR A 30 -1.96 -8.14 -5.51
CA TYR A 30 -2.72 -7.72 -4.33
C TYR A 30 -2.49 -8.73 -3.19
N ASP A 31 -1.72 -8.30 -2.18
CA ASP A 31 -1.55 -8.97 -0.89
C ASP A 31 -2.19 -8.08 0.16
N ASP A 32 -3.35 -8.49 0.68
CA ASP A 32 -4.15 -7.75 1.66
C ASP A 32 -3.36 -7.39 2.93
N LYS A 33 -2.24 -8.07 3.18
CA LYS A 33 -1.37 -7.88 4.34
C LYS A 33 -0.34 -6.76 4.15
N ASP A 34 -0.16 -6.22 2.95
CA ASP A 34 1.02 -5.40 2.65
C ASP A 34 0.79 -3.90 2.46
N CYS A 35 -0.46 -3.42 2.51
CA CYS A 35 -0.81 -2.04 2.16
C CYS A 35 -0.01 -0.98 2.95
N VAL A 36 0.14 -1.15 4.26
CA VAL A 36 0.97 -0.27 5.11
C VAL A 36 2.44 -0.38 4.73
N TRP A 37 2.94 -1.60 4.54
CA TRP A 37 4.34 -1.86 4.21
C TRP A 37 4.72 -1.31 2.85
N ARG A 38 3.84 -1.37 1.86
CA ARG A 38 4.05 -0.74 0.56
C ARG A 38 4.06 0.77 0.63
N CYS A 39 3.21 1.37 1.47
CA CYS A 39 3.29 2.81 1.73
C CYS A 39 4.65 3.19 2.35
N LEU A 40 5.15 2.40 3.30
CA LEU A 40 6.46 2.63 3.88
C LEU A 40 7.61 2.39 2.89
N ALA A 41 7.49 1.39 2.00
CA ALA A 41 8.46 1.14 0.94
C ALA A 41 8.51 2.30 -0.06
N TYR A 42 7.33 2.79 -0.49
CA TYR A 42 7.19 3.98 -1.32
C TYR A 42 7.91 5.18 -0.68
N ILE A 43 7.72 5.39 0.62
CA ILE A 43 8.37 6.50 1.32
C ILE A 43 9.88 6.27 1.39
N ASN A 44 10.32 5.07 1.80
CA ASN A 44 11.73 4.70 1.92
C ASN A 44 12.52 4.90 0.62
N SER A 45 11.88 4.61 -0.51
CA SER A 45 12.47 4.68 -1.85
C SER A 45 12.27 6.05 -2.52
N ASN A 46 11.65 7.01 -1.83
CA ASN A 46 11.24 8.30 -2.41
C ASN A 46 10.40 8.13 -3.70
N GLY A 47 9.45 7.21 -3.64
CA GLY A 47 8.47 6.90 -4.68
C GLY A 47 8.97 5.98 -5.79
N GLN A 48 10.19 5.43 -5.69
CA GLN A 48 10.80 4.61 -6.74
C GLN A 48 10.47 3.12 -6.62
N ASP A 49 10.11 2.64 -5.44
CA ASP A 49 9.86 1.23 -5.15
C ASP A 49 8.80 1.08 -4.07
N TYR A 50 7.83 0.21 -4.34
CA TYR A 50 6.73 -0.16 -3.47
C TYR A 50 6.26 -1.60 -3.75
N GLY A 51 7.13 -2.41 -4.37
CA GLY A 51 6.83 -3.81 -4.67
C GLY A 51 6.71 -4.66 -3.40
N ALA A 52 6.09 -5.82 -3.54
CA ALA A 52 5.90 -6.79 -2.45
C ALA A 52 7.20 -7.14 -1.72
N GLU A 53 8.32 -7.30 -2.45
CA GLU A 53 9.62 -7.62 -1.85
C GLU A 53 10.14 -6.50 -0.94
N ALA A 54 10.04 -5.24 -1.38
CA ALA A 54 10.46 -4.09 -0.60
C ALA A 54 9.57 -3.90 0.65
N ALA A 55 8.26 -4.11 0.49
CA ALA A 55 7.31 -4.11 1.60
C ALA A 55 7.63 -5.21 2.63
N MET A 56 7.89 -6.43 2.16
CA MET A 56 8.20 -7.58 3.00
C MET A 56 9.49 -7.38 3.81
N LYS A 57 10.53 -6.75 3.23
CA LYS A 57 11.76 -6.40 3.97
C LYS A 57 11.49 -5.45 5.14
N LEU A 58 10.57 -4.49 4.97
CA LEU A 58 10.17 -3.59 6.05
C LEU A 58 9.37 -4.31 7.13
N ALA A 59 8.46 -5.19 6.73
CA ALA A 59 7.72 -6.02 7.67
C ALA A 59 8.64 -6.95 8.48
N GLN A 60 9.63 -7.56 7.82
CA GLN A 60 10.65 -8.37 8.47
C GLN A 60 11.49 -7.57 9.47
N ALA A 61 11.86 -6.33 9.13
CA ALA A 61 12.57 -5.44 10.04
C ALA A 61 11.73 -5.07 11.28
N TYR A 62 10.41 -4.91 11.13
CA TYR A 62 9.50 -4.62 12.23
C TYR A 62 9.26 -5.84 13.13
N TYR A 63 8.89 -6.98 12.55
CA TYR A 63 8.54 -8.19 13.31
C TYR A 63 9.74 -8.97 13.84
N GLY A 64 10.93 -8.76 13.25
CA GLY A 64 12.17 -9.42 13.65
C GLY A 64 12.02 -10.95 13.64
N THR A 65 12.31 -11.59 14.76
CA THR A 65 12.23 -13.05 14.90
C THR A 65 10.80 -13.62 14.82
N SER A 66 9.78 -12.76 14.91
CA SER A 66 8.36 -13.16 14.83
C SER A 66 7.78 -13.00 13.43
N PHE A 67 8.61 -12.66 12.44
CA PHE A 67 8.17 -12.46 11.06
C PHE A 67 7.64 -13.76 10.45
N ASP A 68 6.44 -13.68 9.86
CA ASP A 68 5.80 -14.74 9.09
C ASP A 68 5.42 -14.17 7.71
N GLU A 69 6.08 -14.64 6.66
CA GLU A 69 5.84 -14.20 5.28
C GLU A 69 4.41 -14.44 4.81
N ASN A 70 3.66 -15.33 5.46
CA ASN A 70 2.26 -15.61 5.13
C ASN A 70 1.29 -14.78 5.98
N ASN A 71 1.76 -14.04 6.98
CA ASN A 71 0.93 -13.33 7.97
C ASN A 71 1.64 -12.11 8.56
N TYR A 72 2.06 -11.20 7.68
CA TYR A 72 2.82 -10.01 8.06
C TYR A 72 2.00 -8.72 8.03
N GLU A 73 0.66 -8.78 8.01
CA GLU A 73 -0.18 -7.58 8.15
C GLU A 73 0.22 -6.79 9.40
N PHE A 74 0.18 -5.46 9.35
CA PHE A 74 0.54 -4.66 10.50
C PHE A 74 -0.50 -4.81 11.63
N LYS A 75 -0.11 -5.42 12.76
CA LYS A 75 -0.98 -5.67 13.94
C LYS A 75 -0.65 -4.78 15.14
N GLY A 76 0.33 -3.90 15.00
CA GLY A 76 0.76 -3.01 16.07
C GLY A 76 -0.20 -1.84 16.30
N SER A 77 0.07 -1.09 17.36
CA SER A 77 -0.54 0.20 17.63
C SER A 77 0.07 1.31 16.76
N MET A 78 -0.66 2.42 16.64
CA MET A 78 -0.16 3.59 15.92
C MET A 78 1.13 4.18 16.53
N ALA A 79 1.30 4.03 17.85
CA ALA A 79 2.51 4.44 18.54
C ALA A 79 3.71 3.57 18.14
N GLU A 80 3.51 2.25 18.00
CA GLU A 80 4.55 1.33 17.53
C GLU A 80 4.95 1.63 16.09
N LEU A 81 3.99 1.85 15.19
CA LEU A 81 4.29 2.24 13.81
C LEU A 81 5.03 3.58 13.75
N SER A 82 4.59 4.56 14.56
CA SER A 82 5.28 5.85 14.63
C SER A 82 6.71 5.73 15.17
N ASN A 83 6.98 4.82 16.10
CA ASN A 83 8.32 4.63 16.65
C ASN A 83 9.20 3.89 15.65
N PHE A 84 8.70 2.81 15.05
CA PHE A 84 9.38 2.09 13.98
C PHE A 84 9.79 3.03 12.84
N THR A 85 8.86 3.84 12.33
CA THR A 85 9.16 4.78 11.24
C THR A 85 10.16 5.86 11.64
N LYS A 86 10.16 6.34 12.89
CA LYS A 86 11.19 7.30 13.37
C LYS A 86 12.58 6.67 13.40
N ASP A 87 12.69 5.44 13.89
CA ASP A 87 13.96 4.74 14.00
C ASP A 87 14.49 4.32 12.63
N PHE A 88 13.59 3.82 11.78
CA PHE A 88 13.91 3.33 10.44
C PHE A 88 14.26 4.46 9.47
N PHE A 89 13.55 5.60 9.52
CA PHE A 89 13.77 6.77 8.65
C PHE A 89 14.62 7.87 9.30
N SER A 90 15.53 7.51 10.21
CA SER A 90 16.27 8.37 11.17
C SER A 90 16.92 9.68 10.68
N ASP A 91 16.87 10.04 9.40
CA ASP A 91 17.21 11.37 8.88
C ASP A 91 15.96 12.25 8.69
N ASN A 92 15.59 12.94 9.77
CA ASN A 92 14.48 13.91 9.90
C ASN A 92 14.62 15.21 9.07
N SER A 93 15.37 15.21 7.97
CA SER A 93 15.71 16.44 7.22
C SER A 93 14.86 16.68 5.95
N GLY A 94 13.90 15.81 5.64
CA GLY A 94 13.03 15.86 4.45
C GLY A 94 11.57 16.28 4.69
N SER A 95 10.82 16.41 3.59
CA SER A 95 9.37 16.65 3.62
C SER A 95 8.63 15.44 4.20
N ALA A 96 7.63 15.67 5.03
CA ALA A 96 6.81 14.58 5.56
C ALA A 96 5.78 14.12 4.52
N THR A 97 5.83 12.84 4.17
CA THR A 97 4.78 12.16 3.39
C THR A 97 3.66 11.74 4.35
N ARG A 98 2.41 11.77 3.88
CA ARG A 98 1.27 11.37 4.70
C ARG A 98 0.66 10.09 4.17
N VAL A 99 0.37 9.15 5.07
CA VAL A 99 -0.35 7.91 4.77
C VAL A 99 -1.76 8.06 5.33
N LEU A 100 -2.78 7.80 4.50
CA LEU A 100 -4.16 7.68 4.96
C LEU A 100 -4.45 6.21 5.23
N VAL A 101 -4.91 5.90 6.45
CA VAL A 101 -5.37 4.57 6.84
C VAL A 101 -6.87 4.63 7.10
N PHE A 102 -7.65 3.75 6.50
CA PHE A 102 -9.11 3.79 6.55
C PHE A 102 -9.73 2.40 6.38
N ASP A 103 -10.98 2.21 6.81
CA ASP A 103 -11.74 1.02 6.44
C ASP A 103 -12.19 1.16 4.97
N PRO A 104 -11.72 0.31 4.04
CA PRO A 104 -12.10 0.40 2.64
C PRO A 104 -13.61 0.22 2.41
N ASN A 105 -14.34 -0.42 3.31
CA ASN A 105 -15.78 -0.62 3.18
C ASN A 105 -16.60 0.64 3.50
N ASP A 106 -16.02 1.62 4.20
CA ASP A 106 -16.62 2.93 4.45
C ASP A 106 -16.46 3.89 3.24
N VAL A 107 -15.64 3.54 2.26
CA VAL A 107 -15.29 4.42 1.13
C VAL A 107 -15.85 3.87 -0.19
N PRO A 108 -16.82 4.55 -0.83
CA PRO A 108 -17.37 4.09 -2.11
C PRO A 108 -16.30 3.88 -3.19
N GLY A 109 -16.35 2.73 -3.85
CA GLY A 109 -15.39 2.33 -4.89
C GLY A 109 -14.15 1.60 -4.37
N TRP A 110 -14.06 1.40 -3.05
CA TRP A 110 -13.06 0.55 -2.42
C TRP A 110 -13.74 -0.69 -1.85
N THR A 111 -12.98 -1.77 -1.73
CA THR A 111 -13.46 -3.05 -1.19
C THR A 111 -12.36 -3.64 -0.34
N GLY A 112 -12.70 -3.99 0.90
CA GLY A 112 -11.86 -4.83 1.75
C GLY A 112 -12.55 -6.15 2.05
N ASP A 113 -11.92 -6.94 2.89
CA ASP A 113 -12.45 -8.21 3.40
C ASP A 113 -13.43 -8.05 4.58
N GLY A 114 -13.65 -6.80 5.04
CA GLY A 114 -14.52 -6.48 6.19
C GLY A 114 -13.82 -6.47 7.55
N TYR A 115 -12.53 -6.82 7.60
CA TYR A 115 -11.75 -6.93 8.84
C TYR A 115 -10.41 -6.17 8.78
N SER A 116 -9.94 -5.82 7.58
CA SER A 116 -8.68 -5.15 7.34
C SER A 116 -8.85 -3.66 7.03
N MET A 117 -7.95 -2.85 7.59
CA MET A 117 -7.78 -1.45 7.21
C MET A 117 -6.92 -1.38 5.94
N HIS A 118 -7.18 -0.40 5.09
CA HIS A 118 -6.35 -0.11 3.92
C HIS A 118 -5.48 1.12 4.15
N ALA A 119 -4.31 1.18 3.50
CA ALA A 119 -3.37 2.29 3.60
C ALA A 119 -2.95 2.80 2.21
N VAL A 120 -2.98 4.13 2.04
CA VAL A 120 -2.63 4.81 0.78
C VAL A 120 -1.78 6.06 1.03
N ILE A 121 -1.02 6.50 0.03
CA ILE A 121 -0.24 7.76 0.09
C ILE A 121 -1.15 8.95 -0.21
N ILE A 122 -1.15 9.97 0.63
CA ILE A 122 -1.80 11.26 0.33
C ILE A 122 -0.83 12.10 -0.50
N GLU A 123 -1.20 12.35 -1.76
CA GLU A 123 -0.43 13.20 -2.67
C GLU A 123 -0.85 14.67 -2.54
N LYS A 124 -2.16 14.93 -2.43
CA LYS A 124 -2.74 16.25 -2.20
C LYS A 124 -3.98 16.17 -1.32
N PHE A 125 -4.35 17.29 -0.70
CA PHE A 125 -5.60 17.38 0.05
C PHE A 125 -6.20 18.78 -0.02
N THR A 126 -7.53 18.84 -0.02
CA THR A 126 -8.33 20.06 0.11
C THR A 126 -9.20 19.94 1.36
N LEU A 127 -10.12 20.88 1.58
CA LEU A 127 -11.12 20.74 2.65
C LEU A 127 -12.16 19.63 2.37
N ASP A 128 -12.28 19.18 1.12
CA ASP A 128 -13.36 18.27 0.70
C ASP A 128 -12.85 16.86 0.39
N TYR A 129 -11.60 16.72 -0.04
CA TYR A 129 -11.08 15.43 -0.50
C TYR A 129 -9.56 15.28 -0.32
N PHE A 130 -9.12 14.03 -0.42
CA PHE A 130 -7.73 13.61 -0.57
C PHE A 130 -7.52 13.09 -2.00
N GLU A 131 -6.46 13.52 -2.66
CA GLU A 131 -5.90 12.81 -3.83
C GLU A 131 -4.88 11.81 -3.29
N VAL A 132 -5.08 10.54 -3.62
CA VAL A 132 -4.31 9.44 -3.07
C VAL A 132 -3.70 8.59 -4.16
N PHE A 133 -2.52 8.07 -3.89
CA PHE A 133 -1.87 7.00 -4.64
C PHE A 133 -1.91 5.72 -3.81
N ASP A 134 -2.40 4.63 -4.40
CA ASP A 134 -2.43 3.30 -3.80
C ASP A 134 -1.24 2.48 -4.31
N PRO A 135 -0.19 2.26 -3.51
CA PRO A 135 0.97 1.49 -3.93
C PRO A 135 0.67 0.00 -4.16
N GLN A 136 -0.45 -0.52 -3.63
CA GLN A 136 -0.82 -1.92 -3.84
C GLN A 136 -1.34 -2.17 -5.25
N THR A 137 -2.01 -1.18 -5.83
CA THR A 137 -2.62 -1.26 -7.17
C THR A 137 -1.94 -0.38 -8.22
N GLY A 138 -1.09 0.56 -7.79
CA GLY A 138 -0.54 1.61 -8.65
C GLY A 138 -1.57 2.67 -9.07
N ALA A 139 -2.77 2.67 -8.47
CA ALA A 139 -3.87 3.54 -8.88
C ALA A 139 -3.82 4.91 -8.18
N HIS A 140 -4.30 5.92 -8.89
CA HIS A 140 -4.55 7.26 -8.32
C HIS A 140 -6.05 7.51 -8.22
N SER A 141 -6.50 7.97 -7.06
CA SER A 141 -7.92 8.09 -6.72
C SER A 141 -8.20 9.34 -5.89
N LYS A 142 -9.49 9.67 -5.75
CA LYS A 142 -9.97 10.71 -4.83
C LYS A 142 -10.86 10.11 -3.76
N ILE A 143 -10.57 10.41 -2.50
CA ILE A 143 -11.38 10.01 -1.34
C ILE A 143 -11.97 11.27 -0.72
N LYS A 144 -13.30 11.35 -0.60
CA LYS A 144 -13.93 12.49 0.09
C LYS A 144 -13.71 12.40 1.59
N ARG A 145 -13.45 13.55 2.22
CA ARG A 145 -13.26 13.63 3.67
C ARG A 145 -14.48 13.20 4.46
N SER A 146 -15.66 13.52 3.95
CA SER A 146 -16.93 13.12 4.58
C SER A 146 -17.12 11.61 4.72
N TYR A 147 -16.38 10.78 3.98
CA TYR A 147 -16.43 9.31 4.16
C TYR A 147 -15.62 8.83 5.36
N LEU A 148 -14.71 9.67 5.85
CA LEU A 148 -13.76 9.35 6.93
C LEU A 148 -14.13 10.04 8.24
N GLU A 149 -15.07 10.99 8.19
CA GLU A 149 -15.64 11.68 9.34
C GLU A 149 -16.88 10.88 9.78
N GLY A 150 -16.74 10.02 10.79
CA GLY A 150 -17.87 9.25 11.30
C GLY A 150 -18.92 10.14 11.98
N ASP A 151 -20.15 9.64 12.06
CA ASP A 151 -21.22 10.29 12.81
C ASP A 151 -20.81 10.50 14.28
N GLY A 152 -20.89 11.74 14.77
CA GLY A 152 -20.61 12.06 16.17
C GLY A 152 -19.14 12.32 16.53
N GLY A 153 -18.25 12.48 15.54
CA GLY A 153 -16.87 12.92 15.77
C GLY A 153 -15.84 11.81 16.03
N SER A 154 -16.23 10.54 15.92
CA SER A 154 -15.29 9.42 15.81
C SER A 154 -14.80 9.30 14.36
N GLY A 155 -13.53 9.65 14.10
CA GLY A 155 -12.93 9.49 12.78
C GLY A 155 -12.86 8.00 12.38
N ARG A 156 -13.26 7.68 11.13
CA ARG A 156 -13.16 6.36 10.50
C ARG A 156 -11.88 6.17 9.68
N GLY A 157 -11.06 7.23 9.59
CA GLY A 157 -9.73 7.20 9.01
C GLY A 157 -8.71 7.98 9.84
N TYR A 158 -7.45 7.59 9.72
CA TYR A 158 -6.32 8.17 10.44
C TYR A 158 -5.25 8.61 9.43
N ILE A 159 -4.60 9.74 9.70
CA ILE A 159 -3.49 10.23 8.87
C ILE A 159 -2.18 10.06 9.63
N LEU A 160 -1.27 9.30 9.03
CA LEU A 160 0.07 9.09 9.55
C LEU A 160 0.99 10.09 8.90
N LYS A 161 1.77 10.79 9.70
CA LYS A 161 2.84 11.64 9.19
C LYS A 161 4.14 10.85 9.28
N VAL A 162 4.70 10.50 8.14
CA VAL A 162 5.97 9.76 8.04
C VAL A 162 7.03 10.70 7.49
N ASN A 163 8.12 10.88 8.24
CA ASN A 163 9.20 11.75 7.80
C ASN A 163 10.04 11.00 6.76
N ASN A 164 10.28 11.66 5.63
CA ASN A 164 11.01 11.06 4.54
C ASN A 164 12.52 11.32 4.71
N ARG A 165 13.34 10.37 4.26
CA ARG A 165 14.79 10.58 4.14
C ARG A 165 15.00 11.66 3.07
N LYS A 166 15.75 12.72 3.36
CA LYS A 166 16.40 13.44 2.27
C LYS A 166 17.41 12.47 1.67
N HIS A 167 17.19 12.00 0.45
CA HIS A 167 18.33 11.75 -0.40
C HIS A 167 19.07 13.09 -0.49
N SER A 168 20.28 13.18 0.06
CA SER A 168 21.23 14.16 -0.42
C SER A 168 21.35 13.92 -1.91
N ALA A 169 20.70 14.76 -2.71
CA ALA A 169 21.09 14.94 -4.09
C ALA A 169 22.60 15.19 -4.06
N TYR A 170 23.34 14.38 -4.82
CA TYR A 170 24.81 14.30 -4.92
C TYR A 170 25.54 13.40 -3.92
N GLY A 171 26.14 12.33 -4.44
CA GLY A 171 27.15 11.54 -3.77
C GLY A 171 27.51 10.23 -4.50
N TYR A 172 28.17 10.37 -5.67
CA TYR A 172 28.98 9.39 -6.43
C TYR A 172 28.50 7.95 -6.57
#